data_AF-A0A485LZS6-F1
#
_entry.id   AF-A0A485LZS6-F1
#
_cell.length_a   1.000
_cell.length_b   1.000
_cell.length_c   1.000
_cell.angle_alpha   90.00
_cell.angle_beta   90.00
_cell.angle_gamma   90.00
#
_symmetry.space_group_name_H-M   'P 1'
#
loop_
_entity.id
_entity.type
_entity.pdbx_description
1 polymer ?
#
loop_
_entity_poly.entity_id
_entity_poly.type
_entity_poly.pdbx_seq_one_letter_code
_entity_poly.pdbx_strand_id
1 'polypeptide(L)'
;MQEELIRAVAQEYVDRLVPLAHLVGAIAETVESGRDVSQTEIRDILDEAGNPNCTVFPVHCLISSLKPYDAGSITPPDVKFFHQLVSGDFIPSMHRSVARAVDGIVSAFAASPASPEARKQALKNASETICMELSRLKDLCQGTLPHPDLAGLWESFSCDESLPVIHMD
;
A
#
# COMPACT_ATOMS: atom_id res chain seq x y z
N MET A 1 -18.07 -17.02 2.90
CA MET A 1 -16.71 -17.57 2.77
C MET A 1 -15.88 -16.84 1.70
N GLN A 2 -16.21 -16.89 0.40
CA GLN A 2 -15.39 -16.21 -0.63
C GLN A 2 -15.37 -14.67 -0.48
N GLU A 3 -16.52 -14.03 -0.30
CA GLU A 3 -16.56 -12.58 -0.04
C GLU A 3 -15.82 -12.18 1.25
N GLU A 4 -15.88 -13.01 2.29
CA GLU A 4 -15.17 -12.77 3.55
C GLU A 4 -13.65 -12.82 3.36
N LEU A 5 -13.16 -13.67 2.45
CA LEU A 5 -11.75 -13.76 2.11
C LEU A 5 -11.29 -12.56 1.28
N ILE A 6 -12.09 -12.12 0.31
CA ILE A 6 -11.80 -10.90 -0.46
C ILE A 6 -11.76 -9.70 0.49
N ARG A 7 -12.71 -9.59 1.43
CA ARG A 7 -12.71 -8.55 2.45
C ARG A 7 -11.48 -8.62 3.36
N ALA A 8 -11.08 -9.81 3.80
CA ALA A 8 -9.90 -9.97 4.65
C ALA A 8 -8.61 -9.57 3.91
N VAL A 9 -8.48 -9.92 2.62
CA VAL A 9 -7.37 -9.45 1.77
C VAL A 9 -7.43 -7.93 1.61
N ALA A 10 -8.61 -7.37 1.35
CA ALA A 10 -8.78 -5.94 1.19
C ALA A 10 -8.41 -5.19 2.48
N GLN A 11 -8.77 -5.73 3.64
CA GLN A 11 -8.41 -5.17 4.94
C GLN A 11 -6.90 -5.17 5.15
N GLU A 12 -6.18 -6.24 4.80
CA GLU A 12 -4.71 -6.24 4.85
C GLU A 12 -4.09 -5.15 3.97
N TYR A 13 -4.70 -4.84 2.83
CA TYR A 13 -4.27 -3.72 1.99
C TYR A 13 -4.57 -2.36 2.66
N VAL A 14 -5.75 -2.20 3.26
CA VAL A 14 -6.13 -0.98 4.00
C VAL A 14 -5.15 -0.72 5.14
N ASP A 15 -4.88 -1.73 5.97
CA ASP A 15 -4.02 -1.66 7.15
C ASP A 15 -2.56 -1.28 6.82
N ARG A 16 -2.16 -1.36 5.53
CA ARG A 16 -0.80 -1.06 5.07
C ARG A 16 -0.72 0.19 4.23
N LEU A 17 -1.66 0.39 3.32
CA LEU A 17 -1.63 1.52 2.39
C LEU A 17 -2.18 2.80 3.02
N VAL A 18 -3.17 2.73 3.90
CA VAL A 18 -3.71 3.92 4.56
C VAL A 18 -2.67 4.62 5.44
N PRO A 19 -1.89 3.91 6.29
CA PRO A 19 -0.84 4.57 7.07
C PRO A 19 0.26 5.20 6.20
N LEU A 20 0.67 4.52 5.13
CA LEU A 20 1.65 5.07 4.19
C LEU A 20 1.11 6.31 3.48
N ALA A 21 -0.16 6.29 3.05
CA ALA A 21 -0.81 7.43 2.42
C ALA A 21 -0.92 8.63 3.36
N HIS A 22 -1.30 8.39 4.61
CA HIS A 22 -1.34 9.43 5.64
C HIS A 22 0.04 10.05 5.87
N LEU A 23 1.08 9.21 5.97
CA LEU A 23 2.45 9.67 6.11
C LEU A 23 2.89 10.56 4.94
N VAL A 24 2.60 10.13 3.71
CA VAL A 24 2.93 10.89 2.50
C VAL A 24 2.23 12.25 2.50
N GLY A 25 0.94 12.31 2.84
CA GLY A 25 0.19 13.57 2.92
C GLY A 25 0.74 14.52 3.99
N ALA A 26 0.90 14.03 5.23
CA ALA A 26 1.37 14.85 6.34
C ALA A 26 2.79 15.42 6.10
N ILE A 27 3.69 14.62 5.53
CA ILE A 27 5.04 15.09 5.21
C ILE A 27 5.03 16.04 4.02
N ALA A 28 4.20 15.81 3.00
CA ALA A 28 4.09 16.71 1.84
C ALA A 28 3.70 18.13 2.28
N GLU A 29 2.66 18.26 3.11
CA GLU A 29 2.24 19.54 3.69
C GLU A 29 3.38 20.21 4.48
N THR A 30 4.15 19.40 5.22
CA THR A 30 5.24 19.93 6.03
C THR A 30 6.43 20.40 5.18
N VAL A 31 6.75 19.70 4.08
CA VAL A 31 7.76 20.12 3.10
C VAL A 31 7.36 21.42 2.41
N GLU A 32 6.10 21.58 2.03
CA GLU A 32 5.56 22.82 1.45
C GLU A 32 5.66 24.00 2.42
N SER A 33 5.46 23.75 3.71
CA SER A 33 5.62 24.77 4.76
C SER A 33 7.08 25.18 5.02
N GLY A 34 8.06 24.50 4.40
CA GLY A 34 9.50 24.75 4.59
C GLY A 34 10.03 24.31 5.95
N ARG A 35 9.25 23.54 6.70
CA ARG A 35 9.63 23.01 8.02
C ARG A 35 10.44 21.73 7.85
N ASP A 36 11.49 21.59 8.66
CA ASP A 36 12.21 20.32 8.79
C ASP A 36 11.39 19.32 9.62
N VAL A 37 11.27 18.10 9.10
CA VAL A 37 10.61 16.97 9.78
C VAL A 37 11.70 16.07 10.36
N SER A 38 11.57 15.75 11.65
CA SER A 38 12.48 14.82 12.33
C SER A 38 12.07 13.36 12.14
N GLN A 39 13.00 12.42 12.32
CA GLN A 39 12.65 10.99 12.32
C GLN A 39 11.64 10.61 13.40
N THR A 40 11.66 11.28 14.55
CA THR A 40 10.69 11.05 15.62
C THR A 40 9.30 11.45 15.18
N GLU A 41 9.16 12.59 14.53
CA GLU A 41 7.88 13.06 14.00
C GLU A 41 7.33 12.13 12.90
N ILE A 42 8.19 11.59 12.02
CA ILE A 42 7.80 10.56 11.04
C ILE A 42 7.23 9.31 11.73
N ARG A 43 7.82 8.89 12.85
CA ARG A 43 7.34 7.75 13.63
C ARG A 43 6.03 8.06 14.35
N ASP A 44 5.92 9.26 14.92
CA ASP A 44 4.70 9.70 15.60
C ASP A 44 3.51 9.72 14.62
N ILE A 45 3.71 10.23 13.39
CA ILE A 45 2.69 10.20 12.33
C ILE A 45 2.30 8.75 11.96
N LEU A 46 3.28 7.84 11.86
CA LEU A 46 3.00 6.42 11.59
C LEU A 46 2.26 5.74 12.74
N ASP A 47 2.60 6.07 13.99
CA ASP A 47 1.94 5.53 15.18
C ASP A 47 0.50 6.06 15.30
N GLU A 48 0.26 7.34 14.98
CA GLU A 48 -1.08 7.94 14.88
C GLU A 48 -1.92 7.31 13.77
N ALA A 49 -1.31 6.98 12.64
CA ALA A 49 -1.98 6.35 11.51
C ALA A 49 -2.36 4.87 11.75
N GLY A 50 -1.95 4.30 12.90
CA GLY A 50 -2.24 2.94 13.29
C GLY A 50 -1.01 2.05 13.15
N ASN A 51 -0.56 1.53 14.30
CA ASN A 51 0.59 0.64 14.40
C ASN A 51 0.44 -0.58 13.46
N PRO A 52 1.44 -0.90 12.61
CA PRO A 52 1.46 -2.03 11.67
C PRO A 52 1.53 -3.42 12.32
N ASN A 53 1.08 -3.59 13.57
CA ASN A 53 1.02 -4.87 14.29
C ASN A 53 -0.04 -5.81 13.68
N CYS A 54 0.32 -6.29 12.50
CA CYS A 54 0.03 -7.57 11.86
C CYS A 54 -1.00 -8.45 12.58
N THR A 55 -2.23 -8.46 12.07
CA THR A 55 -3.04 -9.69 12.11
C THR A 55 -2.88 -10.46 10.81
N VAL A 56 -1.66 -10.95 10.52
CA VAL A 56 -1.36 -11.86 9.40
C VAL A 56 -2.09 -13.22 9.50
N PHE A 57 -2.78 -13.48 10.61
CA PHE A 57 -3.26 -14.80 10.96
C PHE A 57 -4.52 -15.29 10.20
N PRO A 58 -5.56 -14.47 9.93
CA PRO A 58 -6.76 -14.98 9.27
C PRO A 58 -6.50 -15.29 7.79
N VAL A 59 -5.81 -14.40 7.07
CA VAL A 59 -5.64 -14.49 5.62
C VAL A 59 -4.71 -15.65 5.25
N HIS A 60 -3.56 -15.81 5.93
CA HIS A 60 -2.66 -16.95 5.66
C HIS A 60 -3.29 -18.31 6.03
N CYS A 61 -4.00 -18.42 7.15
CA CYS A 61 -4.69 -19.66 7.52
C CYS A 61 -5.78 -20.02 6.52
N LEU A 62 -6.57 -19.05 6.06
CA LEU A 62 -7.62 -19.28 5.08
C LEU A 62 -7.06 -19.62 3.69
N ILE A 63 -5.98 -18.95 3.28
CA ILE A 63 -5.22 -19.23 2.05
C ILE A 63 -4.62 -20.63 2.07
N SER A 64 -4.04 -21.06 3.20
CA SER A 64 -3.43 -22.40 3.33
C SER A 64 -4.44 -23.55 3.22
N SER A 65 -5.74 -23.24 3.32
CA SER A 65 -6.83 -24.20 3.10
C SER A 65 -7.19 -24.39 1.63
N LEU A 66 -6.69 -23.51 0.74
CA LEU A 66 -6.90 -23.61 -0.71
C LEU A 66 -5.79 -24.46 -1.34
N LYS A 67 -6.16 -25.49 -2.10
CA LYS A 67 -5.18 -26.33 -2.78
C LYS A 67 -4.70 -25.64 -4.07
N PRO A 68 -3.39 -25.47 -4.28
CA PRO A 68 -2.84 -24.81 -5.48
C PRO A 68 -3.15 -25.53 -6.80
N TYR A 69 -3.67 -26.75 -6.77
CA TYR A 69 -3.97 -27.56 -7.96
C TYR A 69 -5.42 -27.45 -8.47
N ASP A 70 -6.28 -26.63 -7.84
CA ASP A 70 -7.68 -26.50 -8.25
C ASP A 70 -7.90 -25.50 -9.40
N ALA A 71 -6.84 -24.85 -9.91
CA ALA A 71 -6.94 -23.83 -10.97
C ALA A 71 -6.79 -24.43 -12.39
N GLY A 72 -7.89 -24.94 -12.95
CA GLY A 72 -8.03 -25.27 -14.38
C GLY A 72 -8.53 -24.09 -15.24
N SER A 73 -8.66 -24.27 -16.56
CA SER A 73 -9.15 -23.24 -17.50
C SER A 73 -10.62 -22.82 -17.28
N ILE A 74 -11.36 -23.53 -16.42
CA ILE A 74 -12.79 -23.30 -16.10
C ILE A 74 -12.97 -22.82 -14.65
N THR A 75 -11.91 -22.28 -14.04
CA THR A 75 -11.95 -21.85 -12.63
C THR A 75 -12.77 -20.57 -12.49
N PRO A 76 -13.75 -20.51 -11.55
CA PRO A 76 -14.49 -19.29 -11.28
C PRO A 76 -13.56 -18.10 -10.98
N PRO A 77 -13.92 -16.88 -11.41
CA PRO A 77 -13.22 -15.63 -11.10
C PRO A 77 -12.57 -15.55 -9.72
N ASP A 78 -13.34 -15.82 -8.67
CA ASP A 78 -12.90 -15.64 -7.28
C ASP A 78 -11.87 -16.68 -6.87
N VAL A 79 -11.99 -17.91 -7.37
CA VAL A 79 -11.02 -18.99 -7.11
C VAL A 79 -9.70 -18.71 -7.85
N LYS A 80 -9.76 -18.10 -9.04
CA LYS A 80 -8.58 -17.61 -9.76
C LYS A 80 -7.89 -16.49 -8.99
N PHE A 81 -8.64 -15.54 -8.43
CA PHE A 81 -8.14 -14.46 -7.58
C PHE A 81 -7.33 -15.03 -6.41
N PHE A 82 -7.90 -15.97 -5.64
CA PHE A 82 -7.18 -16.54 -4.51
C PHE A 82 -5.94 -17.30 -4.95
N HIS A 83 -6.03 -18.14 -5.98
CA HIS A 83 -4.87 -18.87 -6.47
C HIS A 83 -3.72 -17.94 -6.90
N GLN A 84 -4.03 -16.84 -7.59
CA GLN A 84 -3.03 -15.84 -7.96
C GLN A 84 -2.43 -15.17 -6.72
N LEU A 85 -3.25 -14.85 -5.72
CA LEU A 85 -2.81 -14.23 -4.48
C LEU A 85 -1.86 -15.14 -3.67
N VAL A 86 -2.16 -16.45 -3.57
CA VAL A 86 -1.31 -17.44 -2.90
C VAL A 86 -0.02 -17.68 -3.69
N SER A 87 -0.15 -17.99 -4.98
CA SER A 87 0.97 -18.44 -5.80
C SER A 87 1.92 -17.31 -6.22
N GLY A 88 1.44 -16.06 -6.19
CA GLY A 88 2.22 -14.89 -6.61
C GLY A 88 2.83 -14.08 -5.48
N ASP A 89 2.80 -14.55 -4.23
CA ASP A 89 3.39 -13.87 -3.07
C ASP A 89 2.89 -12.42 -2.90
N PHE A 90 1.62 -12.15 -3.24
CA PHE A 90 1.09 -10.79 -3.32
C PHE A 90 1.12 -10.09 -1.95
N ILE A 91 0.53 -10.67 -0.90
CA ILE A 91 0.48 -10.03 0.43
C ILE A 91 1.89 -9.80 1.00
N PRO A 92 2.80 -10.79 1.05
CA PRO A 92 4.14 -10.56 1.56
C PRO A 92 4.95 -9.59 0.69
N SER A 93 4.76 -9.59 -0.63
CA SER A 93 5.38 -8.60 -1.50
C SER A 93 4.89 -7.19 -1.22
N MET A 94 3.57 -7.00 -1.02
CA MET A 94 3.00 -5.70 -0.65
C MET A 94 3.59 -5.18 0.66
N HIS A 95 3.72 -6.05 1.68
CA HIS A 95 4.37 -5.68 2.94
C HIS A 95 5.81 -5.18 2.74
N ARG A 96 6.59 -5.87 1.91
CA ARG A 96 7.97 -5.46 1.60
C ARG A 96 8.03 -4.15 0.81
N SER A 97 7.12 -3.96 -0.16
CA SER A 97 7.03 -2.70 -0.92
C SER A 97 6.76 -1.51 0.00
N VAL A 98 5.74 -1.63 0.87
CA VAL A 98 5.36 -0.58 1.83
C VAL A 98 6.49 -0.30 2.82
N ALA A 99 7.12 -1.33 3.39
CA ALA A 99 8.24 -1.15 4.30
C ALA A 99 9.41 -0.39 3.64
N ARG A 100 9.76 -0.73 2.39
CA ARG A 100 10.80 -0.03 1.63
C ARG A 100 10.44 1.43 1.34
N ALA A 101 9.16 1.72 1.07
CA ALA A 101 8.70 3.10 0.86
C ALA A 101 8.86 3.92 2.15
N VAL A 102 8.46 3.38 3.30
CA VAL A 102 8.64 4.01 4.61
C VAL A 102 10.13 4.24 4.91
N ASP A 103 10.97 3.21 4.75
CA ASP A 103 12.41 3.33 4.98
C ASP A 103 13.07 4.36 4.06
N GLY A 104 12.59 4.46 2.82
CA GLY A 104 13.02 5.47 1.85
C GLY A 104 12.70 6.89 2.32
N ILE A 105 11.48 7.12 2.82
CA ILE A 105 11.08 8.39 3.44
C ILE A 105 11.97 8.68 4.66
N VAL A 106 12.05 7.75 5.61
CA VAL A 106 12.86 7.94 6.84
C VAL A 106 14.30 8.30 6.50
N SER A 107 14.91 7.61 5.52
CA SER A 107 16.30 7.83 5.12
C SER A 107 16.50 9.20 4.45
N ALA A 108 15.58 9.59 3.56
CA ALA A 108 15.66 10.88 2.86
C ALA A 108 15.54 12.08 3.82
N PHE A 109 14.80 11.91 4.92
CA PHE A 109 14.62 12.94 5.94
C PHE A 109 15.65 12.84 7.09
N ALA A 110 16.38 11.73 7.20
CA ALA A 110 17.47 11.55 8.18
C ALA A 110 18.76 12.28 7.81
N ALA A 111 19.02 12.46 6.51
CA ALA A 111 20.25 13.06 6.04
C ALA A 111 20.38 14.52 6.51
N SER A 112 21.58 14.94 6.90
CA SER A 112 21.87 16.35 7.26
C SER A 112 23.07 16.85 6.47
N PRO A 113 22.92 17.84 5.58
CA PRO A 113 21.65 18.42 5.14
C PRO A 113 20.88 17.44 4.23
N ALA A 114 19.58 17.29 4.44
CA ALA A 114 18.75 16.53 3.51
C ALA A 114 18.53 17.36 2.25
N SER A 115 18.77 16.78 1.08
CA SER A 115 18.45 17.43 -0.20
C SER A 115 16.93 17.52 -0.36
N PRO A 116 16.38 18.72 -0.68
CA PRO A 116 14.97 18.88 -1.02
C PRO A 116 14.53 17.94 -2.15
N GLU A 117 15.39 17.72 -3.13
CA GLU A 117 15.16 16.79 -4.25
C GLU A 117 15.07 15.34 -3.76
N ALA A 118 15.94 14.93 -2.84
CA ALA A 118 15.88 13.59 -2.26
C ALA A 118 14.57 13.35 -1.47
N ARG A 119 14.11 14.35 -0.71
CA ARG A 119 12.82 14.32 0.01
C ARG A 119 11.65 14.20 -0.96
N LYS A 120 11.60 15.05 -2.00
CA LYS A 120 10.56 15.00 -3.04
C LYS A 120 10.55 13.67 -3.78
N GLN A 121 11.73 13.14 -4.13
CA GLN A 121 11.84 11.85 -4.79
C GLN A 121 11.37 10.69 -3.88
N ALA A 122 11.66 10.75 -2.58
CA ALA A 122 11.18 9.74 -1.64
C ALA A 122 9.65 9.73 -1.50
N LEU A 123 9.03 10.92 -1.42
CA LEU A 123 7.57 11.03 -1.42
C LEU A 123 6.95 10.52 -2.72
N LYS A 124 7.53 10.88 -3.87
CA LYS A 124 7.09 10.36 -5.18
C LYS A 124 7.16 8.84 -5.24
N ASN A 125 8.27 8.24 -4.82
CA ASN A 125 8.43 6.77 -4.82
C ASN A 125 7.40 6.09 -3.90
N ALA A 126 7.05 6.71 -2.77
CA ALA A 126 6.03 6.20 -1.87
C ALA A 126 4.63 6.28 -2.49
N SER A 127 4.28 7.39 -3.15
CA SER A 127 3.03 7.53 -3.92
C SER A 127 2.94 6.51 -5.05
N GLU A 128 4.03 6.30 -5.80
CA GLU A 128 4.12 5.26 -6.84
C GLU A 128 3.92 3.86 -6.27
N THR A 129 4.44 3.59 -5.08
CA THR A 129 4.24 2.31 -4.40
C THR A 129 2.76 2.08 -4.05
N ILE A 130 2.06 3.10 -3.55
CA ILE A 130 0.61 3.03 -3.27
C ILE A 130 -0.15 2.69 -4.55
N CYS A 131 0.08 3.44 -5.63
CA CYS A 131 -0.65 3.23 -6.89
C CYS A 131 -0.32 1.90 -7.56
N MET A 132 0.93 1.44 -7.51
CA MET A 132 1.32 0.13 -8.03
C MET A 132 0.59 -0.99 -7.27
N GLU A 133 0.56 -0.93 -5.93
CA GLU A 133 -0.09 -1.95 -5.11
C GLU A 133 -1.61 -1.94 -5.27
N LEU A 134 -2.24 -0.76 -5.36
CA LEU A 134 -3.67 -0.64 -5.67
C LEU A 134 -3.99 -1.17 -7.08
N SER A 135 -3.19 -0.84 -8.09
CA SER A 135 -3.38 -1.35 -9.46
C SER A 135 -3.28 -2.87 -9.50
N ARG A 136 -2.30 -3.41 -8.80
CA ARG A 136 -2.09 -4.85 -8.70
C ARG A 136 -3.27 -5.55 -8.03
N LEU A 137 -3.85 -4.97 -6.98
CA LEU A 137 -5.06 -5.49 -6.34
C LEU A 137 -6.29 -5.36 -7.26
N LYS A 138 -6.42 -4.24 -7.96
CA LYS A 138 -7.50 -3.98 -8.92
C LYS A 138 -7.49 -4.99 -10.07
N ASP A 139 -6.32 -5.29 -10.63
CA ASP A 139 -6.14 -6.30 -11.69
C ASP A 139 -6.52 -7.71 -11.20
N LEU A 140 -6.13 -8.05 -9.98
CA LEU A 140 -6.54 -9.28 -9.32
C LEU A 140 -8.07 -9.35 -9.16
N CYS A 141 -8.69 -8.26 -8.74
CA CYS A 141 -10.14 -8.12 -8.53
C CYS A 141 -10.90 -7.66 -9.79
N GLN A 142 -10.45 -8.08 -10.98
CA GLN A 142 -11.15 -7.88 -12.25
C GLN A 142 -11.48 -6.42 -12.59
N GLY A 143 -10.60 -5.50 -12.22
CA GLY A 143 -10.76 -4.07 -12.48
C GLY A 143 -11.47 -3.30 -11.37
N THR A 144 -11.77 -3.93 -10.23
CA THR A 144 -12.46 -3.29 -9.10
C THR A 144 -11.60 -3.29 -7.84
N LEU A 145 -11.76 -2.27 -6.99
CA LEU A 145 -11.13 -2.24 -5.67
C LEU A 145 -12.13 -2.75 -4.62
N PRO A 146 -11.80 -3.79 -3.86
CA PRO A 146 -12.76 -4.49 -2.98
C PRO A 146 -13.07 -3.78 -1.65
N HIS A 147 -12.68 -2.51 -1.49
CA HIS A 147 -12.91 -1.73 -0.25
C HIS A 147 -13.06 -0.22 -0.54
N PRO A 148 -13.99 0.48 0.12
CA PRO A 148 -14.20 1.93 -0.09
C PRO A 148 -12.95 2.75 0.19
N ASP A 149 -12.22 2.47 1.28
CA ASP A 149 -11.00 3.24 1.60
C ASP A 149 -9.91 3.08 0.52
N LEU A 150 -9.80 1.90 -0.10
CA LEU A 150 -8.86 1.68 -1.21
C LEU A 150 -9.29 2.44 -2.47
N ALA A 151 -10.59 2.52 -2.73
CA ALA A 151 -11.13 3.35 -3.80
C ALA A 151 -10.88 4.85 -3.52
N GLY A 152 -11.06 5.31 -2.27
CA GLY A 152 -10.73 6.67 -1.87
C GLY A 152 -9.25 7.00 -2.03
N LEU A 153 -8.35 6.06 -1.69
CA LEU A 153 -6.92 6.21 -1.95
C LEU A 153 -6.60 6.28 -3.45
N TRP A 154 -7.25 5.44 -4.27
CA TRP A 154 -7.07 5.45 -5.72
C TRP A 154 -7.36 6.84 -6.32
N GLU A 155 -8.45 7.45 -5.88
CA GLU A 155 -8.86 8.79 -6.32
C GLU A 155 -7.92 9.88 -5.77
N SER A 156 -7.53 9.78 -4.50
CA SER A 156 -6.69 10.79 -3.84
C SER A 156 -5.28 10.88 -4.43
N PHE A 157 -4.75 9.77 -4.94
CA PHE A 157 -3.41 9.70 -5.53
C PHE A 157 -3.41 9.76 -7.07
N SER A 158 -4.57 9.91 -7.71
CA SER A 158 -4.72 9.95 -9.18
C SER A 158 -3.97 8.81 -9.89
N CYS A 159 -4.16 7.57 -9.41
CA CYS A 159 -3.34 6.43 -9.84
C CYS A 159 -3.53 5.99 -11.31
N ASP A 160 -4.51 6.55 -12.02
CA ASP A 160 -4.78 6.35 -13.44
C ASP A 160 -3.95 7.27 -14.36
N GLU A 161 -3.41 8.36 -13.82
CA GLU A 161 -2.42 9.16 -14.52
C GLU A 161 -1.06 8.47 -14.41
N SER A 162 -0.38 8.29 -15.55
CA SER A 162 0.87 7.51 -15.69
C SER A 162 2.07 7.94 -14.81
N LEU A 163 1.87 8.88 -13.89
CA LEU A 163 2.70 9.22 -12.73
C LEU A 163 1.74 9.75 -11.64
N PRO A 164 1.72 9.20 -10.40
CA PRO A 164 0.96 9.83 -9.33
C PRO A 164 1.62 11.16 -8.99
N VAL A 165 0.98 12.24 -9.39
CA VAL A 165 1.36 13.61 -9.07
C VAL A 165 0.56 13.97 -7.82
N ILE A 166 1.23 14.01 -6.66
CA ILE A 166 0.79 14.98 -5.65
C ILE A 166 0.97 16.33 -6.35
N HIS A 167 -0.14 17.03 -6.63
CA HIS A 167 -0.10 18.38 -7.16
C HIS A 167 0.55 19.28 -6.13
N MET A 168 1.88 19.38 -6.20
CA MET A 168 2.65 20.44 -5.55
C MET A 168 2.66 21.61 -6.53
N ASP A 169 1.62 22.44 -6.44
CA ASP A 169 1.58 23.75 -7.10
C ASP A 169 2.66 24.70 -6.55
#